data_AF-A0A835H7F4-F1
#
_entry.id   AF-A0A835H7F4-F1
#
_cell.length_a   1.000
_cell.length_b   1.000
_cell.length_c   1.000
_cell.angle_alpha   90.00
_cell.angle_beta   90.00
_cell.angle_gamma   90.00
#
_symmetry.space_group_name_H-M   'P 1'
#
loop_
_entity.id
_entity.type
_entity.pdbx_description
1 polymer ?
#
loop_
_entity_poly.entity_id
_entity_poly.type
_entity_poly.pdbx_seq_one_letter_code
_entity_poly.pdbx_strand_id
1 'polypeptide(L)'
;MGGDLSGFGPVNLFWSTRYDKAMTLFLTCLKDFSDFANSKDRENNIPPEKCFKLPYTIENDKVENYTITQSFNKQENWTKALKYTLCNLKWALFWFIGKTNFQPLSPLVSSHDDVSTFNHGFFV
;
A
#
# COMPACT_ATOMS: atom_id res chain seq x y z
N MET A 1 41.89 -17.57 13.88
CA MET A 1 42.62 -16.32 13.58
C MET A 1 42.91 -16.28 12.09
N GLY A 2 42.67 -15.12 11.46
CA GLY A 2 42.92 -14.83 10.04
C GLY A 2 41.70 -15.15 9.18
N GLY A 3 41.01 -14.21 8.55
CA GLY A 3 41.33 -12.82 8.23
C GLY A 3 40.78 -12.55 6.83
N ASP A 4 39.81 -11.65 6.76
CA ASP A 4 38.98 -11.19 5.64
C ASP A 4 39.65 -10.85 4.29
N LEU A 5 38.80 -10.59 3.28
CA LEU A 5 38.83 -9.43 2.35
C LEU A 5 38.70 -9.73 0.84
N SER A 6 37.77 -10.59 0.41
CA SER A 6 37.41 -10.67 -1.01
C SER A 6 35.95 -10.29 -1.27
N GLY A 7 35.68 -8.99 -1.47
CA GLY A 7 34.55 -8.57 -2.32
C GLY A 7 33.83 -7.25 -2.00
N PHE A 8 33.86 -6.73 -0.78
CA PHE A 8 33.06 -5.55 -0.41
C PHE A 8 33.91 -4.28 -0.36
N GLY A 9 34.22 -3.71 -1.53
CA GLY A 9 34.75 -2.34 -1.61
C GLY A 9 33.72 -1.28 -1.18
N PRO A 10 34.10 0.01 -1.03
CA PRO A 10 33.22 1.10 -0.60
C PRO A 10 31.91 1.17 -1.39
N VAL A 11 31.95 0.82 -2.68
CA VAL A 11 30.80 0.79 -3.58
C VAL A 11 29.66 -0.07 -3.04
N ASN A 12 29.92 -1.28 -2.55
CA ASN A 12 28.85 -2.18 -2.10
C ASN A 12 28.15 -1.61 -0.85
N LEU A 13 28.92 -0.98 0.04
CA LEU A 13 28.37 -0.30 1.22
C LEU A 13 27.54 0.94 0.86
N PHE A 14 27.96 1.72 -0.15
CA PHE A 14 27.17 2.85 -0.65
C PHE A 14 25.85 2.40 -1.30
N TRP A 15 25.89 1.29 -2.07
CA TRP A 15 24.70 0.70 -2.67
C TRP A 15 23.74 0.16 -1.59
N SER A 16 24.25 -0.54 -0.58
CA SER A 16 23.44 -1.00 0.56
C SER A 16 22.79 0.17 1.30
N THR A 17 23.50 1.28 1.52
CA THR A 17 22.92 2.45 2.21
C THR A 17 21.77 3.10 1.43
N ARG A 18 21.89 3.20 0.10
CA ARG A 18 20.80 3.73 -0.75
C ARG A 18 19.62 2.77 -0.78
N TYR A 19 19.89 1.48 -0.88
CA TYR A 19 18.89 0.43 -0.86
C TYR A 19 18.12 0.43 0.47
N ASP A 20 18.82 0.50 1.61
CA ASP A 20 18.23 0.49 2.95
C ASP A 20 17.27 1.68 3.15
N LYS A 21 17.68 2.87 2.71
CA LYS A 21 16.82 4.05 2.73
C LYS A 21 15.57 3.86 1.85
N ALA A 22 15.76 3.35 0.63
CA ALA A 22 14.65 3.11 -0.28
C ALA A 22 13.64 2.09 0.30
N MET A 23 14.14 1.00 0.88
CA MET A 23 13.29 -0.02 1.49
C MET A 23 12.57 0.48 2.75
N THR A 24 13.23 1.31 3.56
CA THR A 24 12.59 1.94 4.73
C THR A 24 11.45 2.87 4.33
N LEU A 25 11.68 3.70 3.29
CA LEU A 25 10.63 4.55 2.73
C LEU A 25 9.51 3.72 2.10
N PHE A 26 9.85 2.62 1.43
CA PHE A 26 8.85 1.70 0.88
C PHE A 26 7.94 1.10 1.96
N LEU A 27 8.50 0.68 3.10
CA LEU A 27 7.71 0.21 4.24
C LEU A 27 6.81 1.32 4.82
N THR A 28 7.30 2.56 4.85
CA THR A 28 6.50 3.71 5.27
C THR A 28 5.28 3.87 4.35
N CYS A 29 5.49 3.88 3.03
CA CYS A 29 4.40 3.95 2.05
C CYS A 29 3.40 2.78 2.19
N LEU A 30 3.89 1.57 2.45
CA LEU A 30 3.05 0.38 2.64
C LEU A 30 2.21 0.47 3.92
N LYS A 31 2.77 1.04 4.99
CA LYS A 31 2.04 1.32 6.23
C LYS A 31 0.97 2.39 6.01
N ASP A 32 1.31 3.49 5.36
CA ASP A 32 0.35 4.56 5.05
C ASP A 32 -0.81 4.03 4.19
N PHE A 33 -0.52 3.16 3.22
CA PHE A 33 -1.54 2.46 2.45
C PHE A 33 -2.45 1.60 3.33
N SER A 34 -1.88 0.85 4.28
CA SER A 34 -2.66 0.04 5.23
C SER A 34 -3.61 0.88 6.07
N ASP A 35 -3.14 2.01 6.58
CA ASP A 35 -3.94 2.91 7.41
C ASP A 35 -5.06 3.57 6.58
N PHE A 36 -4.76 3.95 5.33
CA PHE A 36 -5.75 4.40 4.36
C PHE A 36 -6.82 3.34 4.09
N ALA A 37 -6.41 2.11 3.79
CA ALA A 37 -7.31 1.00 3.50
C ALA A 37 -8.21 0.65 4.69
N ASN A 38 -7.66 0.64 5.91
CA ASN A 38 -8.43 0.46 7.13
C ASN A 38 -9.46 1.59 7.31
N SER A 39 -9.05 2.84 7.10
CA SER A 39 -9.94 4.01 7.21
C SER A 39 -11.07 3.94 6.19
N LYS A 40 -10.79 3.52 4.96
CA LYS A 40 -11.81 3.29 3.92
C LYS A 40 -12.78 2.17 4.27
N ASP A 41 -12.31 1.10 4.91
CA ASP A 41 -13.22 0.05 5.39
C ASP A 41 -14.15 0.56 6.49
N ARG A 42 -13.63 1.36 7.42
CA ARG A 42 -14.45 2.00 8.48
C ARG A 42 -15.51 2.95 7.90
N GLU A 43 -15.14 3.76 6.91
CA GLU A 43 -16.07 4.66 6.21
C GLU A 43 -17.20 3.89 5.52
N ASN A 44 -16.90 2.69 5.01
CA ASN A 44 -17.89 1.78 4.42
C ASN A 44 -18.66 0.94 5.45
N ASN A 45 -18.61 1.30 6.74
CA ASN A 45 -19.27 0.60 7.84
C ASN A 45 -18.89 -0.88 7.97
N ILE A 46 -17.67 -1.26 7.54
CA ILE A 46 -17.15 -2.60 7.79
C ILE A 46 -16.85 -2.72 9.29
N PRO A 47 -17.27 -3.81 9.95
CA PRO A 47 -16.95 -4.02 11.35
C PRO A 47 -15.45 -3.92 11.65
N PRO A 48 -15.02 -3.32 12.78
CA PRO A 48 -13.61 -3.08 13.09
C PRO A 48 -12.71 -4.33 13.06
N GLU A 49 -13.28 -5.50 13.35
CA GLU A 49 -12.62 -6.80 13.31
C GLU A 49 -12.38 -7.33 11.88
N LYS A 50 -13.13 -6.81 10.90
CA LYS A 50 -13.00 -7.15 9.48
C LYS A 50 -12.32 -6.06 8.64
N CYS A 51 -12.07 -4.89 9.22
CA CYS A 51 -11.32 -3.82 8.55
C CYS A 51 -9.90 -4.31 8.19
N PHE A 52 -9.42 -3.85 7.04
CA PHE A 52 -8.12 -4.21 6.51
C PHE A 52 -6.99 -4.02 7.52
N LYS A 53 -6.18 -5.06 7.70
CA LYS A 53 -4.95 -5.03 8.50
C LYS A 53 -3.91 -5.88 7.79
N LEU A 54 -2.66 -5.42 7.80
CA LEU A 54 -1.56 -6.24 7.33
C LEU A 54 -1.35 -7.44 8.27
N PRO A 55 -1.04 -8.63 7.74
CA PRO A 55 -0.74 -9.80 8.58
C PRO A 55 0.60 -9.67 9.32
N TYR A 56 1.53 -8.86 8.79
CA TYR A 56 2.80 -8.58 9.42
C TYR A 56 2.92 -7.10 9.74
N THR A 57 3.17 -6.79 11.02
CA THR A 57 3.22 -5.42 11.54
C THR A 57 4.43 -4.68 11.01
N ILE A 58 4.26 -3.42 10.62
CA ILE A 58 5.35 -2.55 10.13
C ILE A 58 5.64 -1.48 11.19
N GLU A 59 6.89 -1.46 11.67
CA GLU A 59 7.39 -0.48 12.65
C GLU A 59 8.75 0.05 12.21
N ASN A 60 8.78 1.30 11.76
CA ASN A 60 9.99 1.96 11.21
C ASN A 60 10.59 1.15 10.05
N ASP A 61 11.80 0.63 10.22
CA ASP A 61 12.53 -0.21 9.27
C ASP A 61 12.23 -1.71 9.42
N LYS A 62 11.32 -2.09 10.33
CA LYS A 62 11.04 -3.50 10.65
C LYS A 62 9.70 -3.96 10.15
N VAL A 63 9.69 -5.22 9.73
CA VAL A 63 8.48 -6.00 9.51
C VAL A 63 8.50 -7.17 10.50
N GLU A 64 7.50 -7.21 11.38
CA GLU A 64 7.56 -7.97 12.63
C GLU A 64 8.83 -7.60 13.42
N ASN A 65 9.71 -8.57 13.65
CA ASN A 65 10.95 -8.40 14.42
C ASN A 65 12.21 -8.28 13.54
N TYR A 66 12.06 -8.23 12.21
CA TYR A 66 13.17 -8.26 11.26
C TYR A 66 13.30 -6.92 10.53
N THR A 67 14.51 -6.34 10.55
CA THR A 67 14.79 -5.14 9.75
C THR A 67 14.87 -5.48 8.26
N ILE A 68 14.32 -4.60 7.43
CA ILE A 68 14.37 -4.64 5.97
C ILE A 68 15.71 -4.16 5.42
N THR A 69 16.54 -3.53 6.25
CA THR A 69 17.87 -3.07 5.85
C THR A 69 18.80 -4.26 5.63
N GLN A 70 19.56 -4.22 4.55
CA GLN A 70 20.56 -5.21 4.20
C GLN A 70 21.88 -4.96 4.96
N SER A 71 22.23 -3.70 5.24
CA SER A 71 23.49 -3.37 5.92
C SER A 71 23.53 -3.96 7.33
N PHE A 72 24.67 -4.57 7.69
CA PHE A 72 24.91 -5.16 9.01
C PHE A 72 23.85 -6.18 9.48
N ASN A 73 23.14 -6.82 8.54
CA ASN A 73 22.08 -7.78 8.85
C ASN A 73 22.52 -9.22 8.50
N LYS A 74 21.90 -10.21 9.16
CA LYS A 74 22.03 -11.61 8.74
C LYS A 74 21.18 -11.83 7.49
N GLN A 75 21.76 -12.50 6.48
CA GLN A 75 21.08 -12.76 5.21
C GLN A 75 19.71 -13.44 5.38
N GLU A 76 19.60 -14.36 6.34
CA GLU A 76 18.35 -15.05 6.67
C GLU A 76 17.28 -14.11 7.23
N ASN A 77 17.65 -13.21 8.14
CA ASN A 77 16.76 -12.23 8.74
C ASN A 77 16.27 -11.22 7.68
N TRP A 78 17.20 -10.72 6.86
CA TRP A 78 16.87 -9.81 5.77
C TRP A 78 15.92 -10.46 4.76
N THR A 79 16.20 -11.69 4.33
CA THR A 79 15.33 -12.44 3.42
C THR A 79 13.95 -12.70 4.04
N LYS A 80 13.88 -12.91 5.37
CA LYS A 80 12.62 -13.10 6.08
C LYS A 80 11.79 -11.81 6.14
N ALA A 81 12.41 -10.66 6.39
CA ALA A 81 11.74 -9.35 6.31
C ALA A 81 11.17 -9.10 4.90
N LEU A 82 11.93 -9.44 3.85
CA LEU A 82 11.46 -9.35 2.46
C LEU A 82 10.26 -10.26 2.19
N LYS A 83 10.30 -11.51 2.64
CA LYS A 83 9.17 -12.45 2.52
C LYS A 83 7.90 -11.92 3.20
N TYR A 84 8.04 -11.32 4.39
CA TYR A 84 6.90 -10.72 5.09
C TYR A 84 6.37 -9.49 4.37
N THR A 85 7.25 -8.64 3.84
CA THR A 85 6.88 -7.50 3.01
C THR A 85 6.08 -7.93 1.77
N LEU A 86 6.53 -8.98 1.06
CA LEU A 86 5.82 -9.52 -0.10
C LEU A 86 4.45 -10.10 0.28
N CYS A 87 4.34 -10.74 1.44
CA CYS A 87 3.05 -11.19 1.94
C CYS A 87 2.11 -10.02 2.21
N ASN A 88 2.59 -8.97 2.89
CA ASN A 88 1.83 -7.74 3.12
C ASN A 88 1.33 -7.13 1.81
N LEU A 89 2.20 -7.05 0.78
CA LEU A 89 1.81 -6.57 -0.54
C LEU A 89 0.73 -7.44 -1.19
N LYS A 90 0.81 -8.76 -1.06
CA LYS A 90 -0.23 -9.67 -1.54
C LYS A 90 -1.59 -9.37 -0.89
N TRP A 91 -1.62 -9.12 0.42
CA TRP A 91 -2.84 -8.77 1.15
C TRP A 91 -3.38 -7.39 0.75
N ALA A 92 -2.50 -6.39 0.62
CA ALA A 92 -2.85 -5.08 0.10
C ALA A 92 -3.48 -5.17 -1.29
N LEU A 93 -2.90 -5.97 -2.17
CA LEU A 93 -3.43 -6.22 -3.51
C LEU A 93 -4.80 -6.92 -3.48
N PHE A 94 -4.97 -7.95 -2.64
CA PHE A 94 -6.28 -8.62 -2.51
C PHE A 94 -7.37 -7.68 -2.01
N TRP A 95 -7.06 -6.84 -1.02
CA TRP A 95 -7.99 -5.82 -0.57
C TRP A 95 -8.32 -4.84 -1.69
N PHE A 96 -7.31 -4.32 -2.39
CA PHE A 96 -7.50 -3.36 -3.47
C PHE A 96 -8.37 -3.93 -4.59
N ILE A 97 -8.03 -5.11 -5.11
CA ILE A 97 -8.83 -5.80 -6.13
C ILE A 97 -10.25 -6.05 -5.64
N GLY A 98 -10.42 -6.49 -4.38
CA GLY A 98 -11.72 -6.68 -3.75
C GLY A 98 -12.60 -5.42 -3.80
N LYS A 99 -12.00 -4.23 -3.67
CA LYS A 99 -12.69 -2.94 -3.80
C LYS A 99 -12.88 -2.48 -5.23
N THR A 100 -11.96 -2.83 -6.15
CA THR A 100 -11.98 -2.40 -7.55
C THR A 100 -12.58 -3.43 -8.51
N ASN A 101 -13.24 -4.50 -8.04
CA ASN A 101 -14.02 -5.38 -8.90
C ASN A 101 -15.17 -4.58 -9.53
N PHE A 102 -14.83 -3.95 -10.65
CA PHE A 102 -15.62 -3.25 -11.65
C PHE A 102 -16.93 -2.64 -11.12
N GLN A 103 -16.86 -1.43 -10.58
CA GLN A 103 -17.90 -0.47 -10.94
C GLN A 103 -17.79 -0.27 -12.45
N PRO A 104 -18.81 -0.62 -13.26
CA PRO A 104 -18.93 -0.02 -14.58
C PRO A 104 -18.92 1.49 -14.35
N LEU A 105 -18.18 2.24 -15.16
CA LEU A 105 -18.32 3.69 -15.23
C LEU A 105 -19.82 3.96 -15.37
N SER A 106 -20.46 4.37 -14.28
CA SER A 106 -21.86 4.72 -14.30
C SER A 106 -21.93 5.92 -15.23
N PRO A 107 -22.65 5.86 -16.36
CA PRO A 107 -22.74 7.01 -17.23
C PRO A 107 -23.30 8.14 -16.37
N LEU A 108 -22.61 9.28 -16.41
CA LEU A 108 -23.06 10.53 -15.82
C LEU A 108 -24.44 10.85 -16.40
N VAL A 109 -25.51 10.34 -15.80
CA VAL A 109 -26.87 10.83 -16.00
C VAL A 109 -26.94 12.12 -15.23
N SER A 110 -26.60 13.21 -15.92
CA SER A 110 -27.05 14.54 -15.56
C SER A 110 -28.56 14.60 -15.83
N SER A 111 -29.35 14.11 -14.87
CA SER A 111 -30.77 14.43 -14.79
C SER A 111 -30.92 15.87 -14.29
N HIS A 112 -31.18 16.79 -15.23
CA HIS A 112 -31.68 18.12 -14.92
C HIS A 112 -32.88 18.39 -15.84
N ASP A 113 -34.04 17.90 -15.43
CA ASP A 113 -35.34 18.40 -15.90
C ASP A 113 -35.90 19.29 -14.78
N ASP A 114 -36.11 20.57 -15.11
CA ASP A 114 -37.31 21.35 -14.74
C ASP A 114 -37.10 22.83 -15.11
N VAL A 115 -37.59 23.22 -16.29
CA VAL A 115 -38.22 24.54 -16.47
C VAL A 115 -39.47 24.36 -17.31
N SER A 116 -40.61 24.46 -16.65
CA SER A 116 -41.95 24.47 -17.25
C SER A 116 -42.12 25.73 -18.12
N THR A 117 -42.10 25.57 -19.45
CA THR A 117 -42.59 26.58 -20.38
C THR A 117 -44.09 26.36 -20.60
N PHE A 118 -44.89 27.11 -19.85
CA PHE A 118 -46.26 27.44 -20.24
C PHE A 118 -46.19 28.26 -21.53
N ASN A 119 -46.54 27.66 -22.67
CA ASN A 119 -46.92 28.41 -23.86
C ASN A 119 -48.30 27.92 -24.30
N HIS A 120 -49.29 28.66 -23.82
CA HIS A 120 -50.68 28.59 -24.25
C HIS A 120 -50.75 28.97 -25.73
N GLY A 121 -51.38 28.10 -26.53
CA GLY A 121 -51.69 28.39 -27.92
C GLY A 121 -52.55 29.64 -28.04
N PHE A 122 -52.19 30.51 -28.98
CA PHE A 122 -53.05 31.58 -29.46
C PHE A 122 -53.79 31.04 -30.67
N PHE A 123 -55.08 30.77 -30.48
CA PHE A 123 -56.06 30.60 -31.54
C PHE A 123 -56.89 31.88 -31.52
N VAL A 124 -56.62 32.79 -32.46
CA VAL A 124 -57.50 33.70 -33.23
C VAL A 124 -56.60 34.52 -34.14
#